data_AF-A0A965P803-F1
#
_entry.id   AF-A0A965P803-F1
#
_cell.length_a   1.000
_cell.length_b   1.000
_cell.length_c   1.000
_cell.angle_alpha   90.00
_cell.angle_beta   90.00
_cell.angle_gamma   90.00
#
_symmetry.space_group_name_H-M   'P 1'
#
loop_
_entity.id
_entity.type
_entity.pdbx_description
1 polymer ?
#
loop_
_entity_poly.entity_id
_entity_poly.type
_entity_poly.pdbx_seq_one_letter_code
_entity_poly.pdbx_strand_id
1 'polypeptide(L)'
;MENIDKNKIRLLFVDILKGYTEAYYKNNKIYFKHNTSFDSGDIDSKRQDFIRKAKSNGLPTEEEKEKYLITEKFWSKEKNEEIKKIKSYISNLKTTKSKLFRNEEINSINQHINEETLKLVELTSERKTLLGFTVEDYANKKINEYYMFNSLFKD
;
A
#
# COMPACT_ATOMS: atom_id res chain seq x y z
N MET A 1 5.02 -26.16 6.88
CA MET A 1 4.26 -25.24 7.75
C MET A 1 5.21 -24.87 8.88
N GLU A 2 5.66 -23.63 8.97
CA GLU A 2 6.50 -23.17 10.09
C GLU A 2 5.79 -23.44 11.42
N ASN A 3 6.52 -23.95 12.41
CA ASN A 3 6.01 -24.23 13.74
C ASN A 3 5.80 -22.89 14.47
N ILE A 4 4.58 -22.36 14.42
CA ILE A 4 4.25 -21.07 15.05
C ILE A 4 4.29 -21.25 16.58
N ASP A 5 5.15 -20.48 17.23
CA ASP A 5 5.32 -20.48 18.68
C ASP A 5 4.02 -20.07 19.39
N LYS A 6 3.38 -21.04 20.07
CA LYS A 6 2.12 -20.85 20.80
C LYS A 6 2.20 -19.76 21.87
N ASN A 7 3.38 -19.55 22.46
CA ASN A 7 3.57 -18.50 23.47
C ASN A 7 3.52 -17.12 22.84
N LYS A 8 4.13 -16.94 21.65
CA LYS A 8 4.03 -15.68 20.90
C LYS A 8 2.60 -15.35 20.51
N ILE A 9 1.82 -16.34 20.07
CA ILE A 9 0.40 -16.14 19.75
C ILE A 9 -0.37 -15.65 20.98
N ARG A 10 -0.14 -16.27 22.15
CA ARG A 10 -0.82 -15.87 23.38
C ARG A 10 -0.47 -14.44 23.79
N LEU A 11 0.79 -14.04 23.67
CA LEU A 11 1.23 -12.67 23.95
C LEU A 11 0.58 -11.65 22.99
N LEU A 12 0.57 -11.94 21.69
CA LEU A 12 -0.11 -11.09 20.69
C LEU A 12 -1.61 -10.96 20.97
N PHE A 13 -2.26 -12.05 21.38
CA PHE A 13 -3.68 -12.01 21.73
C PHE A 13 -3.94 -11.12 22.95
N VAL A 14 -3.06 -11.15 23.96
CA VAL A 14 -3.14 -10.25 25.12
C VAL A 14 -2.98 -8.79 24.71
N ASP A 15 -2.06 -8.46 23.80
CA ASP A 15 -1.90 -7.09 23.29
C ASP A 15 -3.17 -6.60 22.56
N ILE A 16 -3.79 -7.47 21.75
CA ILE A 16 -5.06 -7.16 21.08
C ILE A 16 -6.16 -6.85 22.11
N LEU A 17 -6.28 -7.65 23.16
CA LEU A 17 -7.27 -7.42 24.23
C LEU A 17 -7.01 -6.13 25.00
N LYS A 18 -5.73 -5.76 25.19
CA LYS A 18 -5.34 -4.49 25.82
C LYS A 18 -5.57 -3.27 24.91
N GLY A 19 -5.64 -3.48 23.60
CA GLY A 19 -5.72 -2.42 22.61
C GLY A 19 -4.39 -1.68 22.39
N TYR A 20 -3.27 -2.26 22.81
CA TYR A 20 -1.94 -1.70 22.57
C TYR A 20 -0.84 -2.76 22.67
N THR A 21 0.30 -2.47 22.03
CA THR A 21 1.56 -3.21 22.21
C THR A 21 2.57 -2.35 22.95
N GLU A 22 3.25 -2.93 23.93
CA GLU A 22 4.34 -2.26 24.66
C GLU A 22 5.67 -2.46 23.93
N ALA A 23 6.50 -1.41 23.90
CA ALA A 23 7.87 -1.49 23.40
C ALA A 23 8.80 -0.61 24.23
N TYR A 24 10.11 -0.72 23.98
CA TYR A 24 11.13 0.08 24.66
C TYR A 24 11.92 0.89 23.65
N TYR A 25 12.06 2.19 23.92
CA TYR A 25 12.91 3.09 23.15
C TYR A 25 13.79 3.89 24.11
N LYS A 26 15.12 3.78 23.96
CA LYS A 26 16.10 4.44 24.85
C LYS A 26 15.79 4.23 26.34
N ASN A 27 15.50 2.99 26.72
CA ASN A 27 15.09 2.57 28.08
C ASN A 27 13.75 3.15 28.58
N ASN A 28 13.01 3.89 27.76
CA ASN A 28 11.67 4.35 28.08
C ASN A 28 10.63 3.38 27.52
N LYS A 29 9.60 3.12 28.32
CA LYS A 29 8.46 2.30 27.89
C LYS A 29 7.54 3.14 27.02
N ILE A 30 7.29 2.66 25.80
CA ILE A 30 6.38 3.27 24.84
C ILE A 30 5.23 2.31 24.53
N TYR A 31 4.13 2.85 24.03
CA TYR A 31 2.91 2.11 23.76
C TYR A 31 2.46 2.41 22.34
N PHE A 32 2.15 1.37 21.58
CA PHE A 32 1.58 1.47 20.25
C PHE A 32 0.11 1.08 20.34
N LYS A 33 -0.78 2.06 20.24
CA LYS A 33 -2.23 1.84 20.22
C LYS A 33 -2.62 0.98 19.01
N HIS A 34 -3.51 0.03 19.23
CA HIS A 34 -4.18 -0.71 18.18
C HIS A 34 -5.45 0.04 17.79
N ASN A 35 -5.55 0.45 16.53
CA ASN A 35 -6.66 1.27 16.08
C ASN A 35 -7.98 0.50 16.10
N THR A 36 -9.01 1.16 16.62
CA THR A 36 -10.39 0.69 16.63
C THR A 36 -11.13 1.13 15.37
N SER A 37 -12.36 0.66 15.19
CA SER A 37 -13.24 1.15 14.12
C SER A 37 -13.51 2.66 14.19
N PHE A 38 -13.50 3.24 15.41
CA PHE A 38 -13.65 4.69 15.59
C PHE A 38 -12.44 5.45 15.03
N ASP A 39 -11.23 4.96 15.33
CA ASP A 39 -9.99 5.55 14.81
C ASP A 39 -9.97 5.53 13.28
N SER A 40 -10.45 4.45 12.66
CA SER A 40 -10.58 4.35 11.21
C SER A 40 -11.52 5.42 10.65
N GLY A 41 -12.66 5.67 11.32
CA GLY A 41 -13.58 6.75 10.93
C GLY A 41 -12.94 8.14 11.02
N ASP A 42 -12.18 8.41 12.07
CA ASP A 42 -11.46 9.68 12.24
C ASP A 42 -10.36 9.85 11.19
N ILE A 43 -9.61 8.79 10.90
CA ILE A 43 -8.60 8.74 9.84
C ILE A 43 -9.25 9.05 8.49
N ASP A 44 -10.37 8.40 8.16
CA ASP A 44 -11.07 8.63 6.90
C ASP A 44 -11.60 10.08 6.80
N SER A 45 -12.14 10.62 7.89
CA SER A 45 -12.57 12.02 7.98
C SER A 45 -11.39 12.97 7.72
N LYS A 46 -10.24 12.74 8.37
CA LYS A 46 -9.02 13.52 8.15
C LYS A 46 -8.46 13.40 6.74
N ARG A 47 -8.59 12.23 6.12
CA ARG A 47 -8.22 12.05 4.72
C ARG A 47 -9.02 12.98 3.82
N GLN A 48 -10.33 13.10 4.04
CA GLN A 48 -11.17 14.03 3.28
C GLN A 48 -10.77 15.49 3.50
N ASP A 49 -10.40 15.88 4.73
CA ASP A 49 -9.84 17.21 5.01
C ASP A 49 -8.57 17.49 4.19
N PHE A 50 -7.63 16.52 4.16
CA PHE A 50 -6.40 16.67 3.39
C PHE A 50 -6.65 16.74 1.89
N ILE A 51 -7.61 15.97 1.36
CA ILE A 51 -8.03 16.03 -0.04
C ILE A 51 -8.60 17.42 -0.35
N ARG A 52 -9.53 17.93 0.46
CA ARG A 52 -10.12 19.28 0.29
C ARG A 52 -9.04 20.36 0.30
N LYS A 53 -8.11 20.29 1.24
CA LYS A 53 -7.00 21.25 1.36
C LYS A 53 -6.05 21.19 0.15
N ALA A 54 -5.72 20.01 -0.34
CA ALA A 54 -4.86 19.86 -1.52
C ALA A 54 -5.53 20.45 -2.77
N LYS A 55 -6.83 20.16 -2.96
CA LYS A 55 -7.63 20.72 -4.05
C LYS A 55 -7.74 22.24 -3.97
N SER A 56 -8.01 22.81 -2.78
CA SER A 56 -8.10 24.27 -2.61
C SER A 56 -6.77 24.96 -2.90
N ASN A 57 -5.65 24.26 -2.74
CA ASN A 57 -4.31 24.75 -3.06
C ASN A 57 -3.93 24.55 -4.54
N GLY A 58 -4.86 24.10 -5.39
CA GLY A 58 -4.64 23.93 -6.82
C GLY A 58 -3.88 22.67 -7.23
N LEU A 59 -3.71 21.70 -6.32
CA LEU A 59 -3.09 20.43 -6.68
C LEU A 59 -4.10 19.60 -7.49
N PRO A 60 -3.71 19.05 -8.65
CA PRO A 60 -4.60 18.24 -9.46
C PRO A 60 -4.71 16.80 -8.89
N THR A 61 -5.85 16.17 -9.16
CA THR A 61 -6.05 14.74 -8.91
C THR A 61 -5.26 13.90 -9.91
N GLU A 62 -5.01 12.63 -9.55
CA GLU A 62 -4.46 11.64 -10.49
C GLU A 62 -5.29 11.55 -11.77
N GLU A 63 -6.63 11.58 -11.65
CA GLU A 63 -7.53 11.49 -12.80
C GLU A 63 -7.39 12.68 -13.75
N GLU A 64 -7.33 13.90 -13.21
CA GLU A 64 -7.15 15.12 -14.02
C GLU A 64 -5.80 15.13 -14.72
N LYS A 65 -4.72 14.78 -14.00
CA LYS A 65 -3.39 14.67 -14.61
C LYS A 65 -3.31 13.59 -15.67
N GLU A 66 -3.92 12.44 -15.43
CA GLU A 66 -3.94 11.35 -16.39
C GLU A 66 -4.67 11.76 -17.69
N LYS A 67 -5.82 12.43 -17.58
CA LYS A 67 -6.53 12.99 -18.73
C LYS A 67 -5.67 13.99 -19.51
N TYR A 68 -4.96 14.88 -18.81
CA TYR A 68 -4.02 15.81 -19.43
C TYR A 68 -2.88 15.08 -20.17
N LEU A 69 -2.22 14.12 -19.52
CA LEU A 69 -1.11 13.37 -20.11
C LEU A 69 -1.53 12.57 -21.37
N ILE A 70 -2.75 12.02 -21.37
CA ILE A 70 -3.31 11.34 -22.54
C ILE A 70 -3.62 12.33 -23.68
N THR A 71 -4.17 13.50 -23.34
CA THR A 71 -4.49 14.54 -24.33
C THR A 71 -3.23 15.08 -25.00
N GLU A 72 -2.19 15.32 -24.21
CA GLU A 72 -0.88 15.78 -24.67
C GLU A 72 0.01 14.65 -25.24
N LYS A 73 -0.50 13.41 -25.30
CA LYS A 73 0.19 12.22 -25.84
C LYS A 73 1.49 11.85 -25.13
N PHE A 74 1.70 12.32 -23.90
CA PHE A 74 2.79 11.85 -23.02
C PHE A 74 2.47 10.48 -22.40
N TRP A 75 1.20 10.11 -22.36
CA TRP A 75 0.73 8.81 -21.92
C TRP A 75 -0.35 8.28 -22.87
N SER A 76 -0.64 6.98 -22.80
CA SER A 76 -1.65 6.36 -23.66
C SER A 76 -2.59 5.44 -22.88
N LYS A 77 -3.82 5.30 -23.39
CA LYS A 77 -4.79 4.38 -22.79
C LYS A 77 -4.35 2.92 -22.95
N GLU A 78 -3.60 2.63 -24.01
CA GLU A 78 -3.04 1.31 -24.28
C GLU A 78 -2.04 0.89 -23.20
N LYS A 79 -1.17 1.82 -22.74
CA LYS A 79 -0.26 1.56 -21.61
C LYS A 79 -1.02 1.25 -20.32
N ASN A 80 -2.14 1.92 -20.06
CA ASN A 80 -2.99 1.60 -18.91
C ASN A 80 -3.61 0.19 -19.01
N GLU A 81 -4.08 -0.19 -20.20
CA GLU A 81 -4.61 -1.53 -20.44
C GLU A 81 -3.52 -2.59 -20.35
N GLU A 82 -2.31 -2.29 -20.81
CA GLU A 82 -1.13 -3.16 -20.64
C GLU A 82 -0.82 -3.41 -19.15
N ILE A 83 -0.79 -2.35 -18.33
CA ILE A 83 -0.61 -2.48 -16.87
C ILE A 83 -1.68 -3.40 -16.27
N LYS A 84 -2.95 -3.26 -16.67
CA LYS A 84 -4.04 -4.14 -16.19
C LYS A 84 -3.84 -5.58 -16.61
N LYS A 85 -3.44 -5.81 -17.87
CA LYS A 85 -3.17 -7.15 -18.41
C LYS A 85 -2.02 -7.83 -17.67
N ILE A 86 -0.90 -7.14 -17.47
CA ILE A 86 0.27 -7.67 -16.75
C ILE A 86 -0.10 -8.00 -15.30
N LYS A 87 -0.85 -7.12 -14.61
CA LYS A 87 -1.33 -7.40 -13.24
C LYS A 87 -2.19 -8.66 -13.16
N SER A 88 -3.15 -8.80 -14.08
CA SER A 88 -4.02 -9.98 -14.17
C SER A 88 -3.20 -11.25 -14.46
N TYR A 89 -2.25 -11.15 -15.39
CA TYR A 89 -1.37 -12.24 -15.75
C TYR A 89 -0.49 -12.71 -14.57
N ILE A 90 0.15 -11.78 -13.84
CA ILE A 90 0.92 -12.09 -12.63
C ILE A 90 0.03 -12.76 -11.57
N SER A 91 -1.21 -12.28 -11.39
CA SER A 91 -2.16 -12.90 -10.45
C SER A 91 -2.49 -14.35 -10.83
N ASN A 92 -2.69 -14.61 -12.12
CA ASN A 92 -2.93 -15.95 -12.64
C ASN A 92 -1.70 -16.84 -12.44
N LEU A 93 -0.49 -16.34 -12.74
CA LEU A 93 0.76 -17.08 -12.51
C LEU A 93 0.95 -17.45 -11.03
N LYS A 94 0.66 -16.53 -10.10
CA LYS A 94 0.70 -16.81 -8.66
C LYS A 94 -0.30 -17.89 -8.25
N THR A 95 -1.49 -17.89 -8.85
CA THR A 95 -2.52 -18.91 -8.63
C THR A 95 -2.13 -20.26 -9.21
N THR A 96 -1.47 -20.29 -10.36
CA THR A 96 -0.92 -21.52 -10.94
C THR A 96 0.20 -22.07 -10.06
N LYS A 97 1.15 -21.22 -9.65
CA LYS A 97 2.26 -21.58 -8.76
C LYS A 97 1.78 -22.27 -7.49
N SER A 98 0.71 -21.79 -6.86
CA SER A 98 0.21 -22.38 -5.60
C SER A 98 -0.32 -23.81 -5.74
N LYS A 99 -0.60 -24.26 -6.96
CA LYS A 99 -1.06 -25.62 -7.28
C LYS A 99 0.07 -26.55 -7.72
N LEU A 100 1.27 -26.02 -7.93
CA LEU A 100 2.43 -26.81 -8.35
C LEU A 100 3.16 -27.41 -7.15
N PHE A 101 3.70 -28.61 -7.36
CA PHE A 101 4.44 -29.35 -6.33
C PHE A 101 5.91 -29.60 -6.72
N ARG A 102 6.22 -29.58 -8.01
CA ARG A 102 7.58 -29.83 -8.50
C ARG A 102 8.40 -28.55 -8.48
N ASN A 103 9.57 -28.61 -7.86
CA ASN A 103 10.45 -27.44 -7.70
C ASN A 103 10.89 -26.83 -9.03
N GLU A 104 11.12 -27.64 -10.06
CA GLU A 104 11.50 -27.15 -11.40
C GLU A 104 10.40 -26.29 -12.03
N GLU A 105 9.15 -26.75 -11.95
CA GLU A 105 7.98 -26.02 -12.46
C GLU A 105 7.73 -24.74 -11.65
N ILE A 106 7.90 -24.81 -10.32
CA ILE A 106 7.80 -23.64 -9.42
C ILE A 106 8.86 -22.60 -9.78
N ASN A 107 10.10 -23.02 -10.03
CA ASN A 107 11.20 -22.12 -10.39
C ASN A 107 10.96 -21.45 -11.74
N SER A 108 10.50 -22.20 -12.74
CA SER A 108 10.12 -21.66 -14.04
C SER A 108 9.01 -20.59 -13.93
N ILE A 109 7.93 -20.89 -13.18
CA ILE A 109 6.87 -19.89 -12.96
C ILE A 109 7.38 -18.68 -12.16
N ASN A 110 8.24 -18.87 -11.17
CA ASN A 110 8.84 -17.75 -10.43
C ASN A 110 9.64 -16.83 -11.34
N GLN A 111 10.41 -17.39 -12.29
CA GLN A 111 11.15 -16.60 -13.25
C GLN A 111 10.20 -15.73 -14.08
N HIS A 112 9.12 -16.30 -14.62
CA HIS A 112 8.12 -15.54 -15.35
C HIS A 112 7.39 -14.50 -14.49
N ILE A 113 7.06 -14.82 -13.24
CA ILE A 113 6.49 -13.84 -12.30
C ILE A 113 7.45 -12.67 -12.11
N ASN A 114 8.74 -12.93 -11.95
CA ASN A 114 9.75 -11.90 -11.76
C ASN A 114 9.91 -11.03 -13.01
N GLU A 115 10.03 -11.65 -14.19
CA GLU A 115 10.12 -10.95 -15.49
C GLU A 115 8.93 -10.00 -15.70
N GLU A 116 7.71 -10.49 -15.49
CA GLU A 116 6.49 -9.68 -15.64
C GLU A 116 6.35 -8.62 -14.54
N THR A 117 6.81 -8.92 -13.32
CA THR A 117 6.83 -7.94 -12.22
C THR A 117 7.80 -6.80 -12.54
N LEU A 118 8.96 -7.09 -13.14
CA LEU A 118 9.90 -6.05 -13.56
C LEU A 118 9.28 -5.13 -14.62
N LYS A 119 8.65 -5.70 -15.67
CA LYS A 119 7.92 -4.91 -16.69
C LYS A 119 6.83 -4.04 -16.06
N LEU A 120 6.08 -4.59 -15.11
CA LEU A 120 5.06 -3.85 -14.38
C LEU A 120 5.67 -2.69 -13.58
N VAL A 121 6.79 -2.92 -12.89
CA VAL A 121 7.50 -1.90 -12.11
C VAL A 121 8.00 -0.78 -13.01
N GLU A 122 8.56 -1.09 -14.17
CA GLU A 122 9.01 -0.10 -15.15
C GLU A 122 7.84 0.78 -15.63
N LEU A 123 6.77 0.18 -16.13
CA LEU A 123 5.59 0.92 -16.62
C LEU A 123 4.91 1.74 -15.53
N THR A 124 4.78 1.19 -14.32
CA THR A 124 4.16 1.91 -13.19
C THR A 124 5.04 3.03 -12.65
N SER A 125 6.37 2.88 -12.70
CA SER A 125 7.33 3.93 -12.35
C SER A 125 7.34 5.05 -13.37
N GLU A 126 7.27 4.72 -14.66
CA GLU A 126 7.09 5.70 -15.75
C GLU A 126 5.79 6.50 -15.52
N ARG A 127 4.66 5.79 -15.32
CA ARG A 127 3.35 6.42 -15.02
C ARG A 127 3.44 7.35 -13.81
N LYS A 128 4.03 6.88 -12.71
CA LYS A 128 4.16 7.65 -11.47
C LYS A 128 5.03 8.90 -11.67
N THR A 129 6.09 8.79 -12.45
CA THR A 129 6.98 9.92 -12.76
C THR A 129 6.24 10.99 -13.56
N LEU A 130 5.45 10.58 -14.56
CA LEU A 130 4.65 11.49 -15.37
C LEU A 130 3.51 12.15 -14.58
N LEU A 131 2.83 11.38 -13.73
CA LEU A 131 1.82 11.92 -12.83
C LEU A 131 2.43 12.90 -11.83
N GLY A 132 3.64 12.66 -11.34
CA GLY A 132 4.27 13.51 -10.32
C GLY A 132 3.40 13.62 -9.07
N PHE A 133 3.48 14.73 -8.35
CA PHE A 133 2.75 14.91 -7.08
C PHE A 133 1.28 15.27 -7.30
N THR A 134 0.37 14.54 -6.65
CA THR A 134 -1.10 14.71 -6.77
C THR A 134 -1.80 14.90 -5.42
N VAL A 135 -3.11 15.22 -5.47
CA VAL A 135 -3.98 15.27 -4.30
C VAL A 135 -3.94 13.97 -3.49
N GLU A 136 -3.94 12.84 -4.18
CA GLU A 136 -3.89 11.51 -3.60
C GLU A 136 -2.54 11.29 -2.88
N ASP A 137 -1.43 11.67 -3.48
CA ASP A 137 -0.10 11.59 -2.85
C ASP A 137 -0.02 12.45 -1.59
N TYR A 138 -0.51 13.69 -1.66
CA TYR A 138 -0.53 14.59 -0.52
C TYR A 138 -1.37 14.01 0.63
N ALA A 139 -2.59 13.56 0.32
CA ALA A 139 -3.49 12.99 1.31
C ALA A 139 -2.92 11.71 1.93
N ASN A 140 -2.33 10.83 1.11
CA ASN A 140 -1.70 9.59 1.58
C ASN A 140 -0.49 9.87 2.49
N LYS A 141 0.35 10.86 2.13
CA LYS A 141 1.46 11.27 2.99
C LYS A 141 0.98 11.81 4.33
N LYS A 142 0.01 12.73 4.30
CA LYS A 142 -0.53 13.36 5.52
C LYS A 142 -1.32 12.41 6.40
N ILE A 143 -2.03 11.46 5.81
CA ILE A 143 -2.74 10.47 6.61
C ILE A 143 -1.79 9.47 7.25
N ASN A 144 -0.69 9.08 6.59
CA ASN A 144 0.33 8.23 7.21
C ASN A 144 1.00 8.95 8.40
N GLU A 145 1.31 10.24 8.26
CA GLU A 145 1.82 11.07 9.37
C GLU A 145 0.81 11.13 10.53
N TYR A 146 -0.47 11.39 10.22
CA TYR A 146 -1.54 11.44 11.21
C TYR A 146 -1.79 10.10 11.90
N TYR A 147 -1.76 9.00 11.15
CA TYR A 147 -1.87 7.64 11.65
C TYR A 147 -0.77 7.35 12.67
N MET A 148 0.50 7.60 12.31
CA MET A 148 1.63 7.38 13.22
C MET A 148 1.50 8.22 14.49
N PHE A 149 1.11 9.48 14.35
CA PHE A 149 0.89 10.37 15.49
C PHE A 149 -0.21 9.83 16.42
N ASN A 150 -1.36 9.44 15.87
CA ASN A 150 -2.48 8.92 16.65
C ASN A 150 -2.21 7.55 17.28
N SER A 151 -1.36 6.73 16.67
CA SER A 151 -0.99 5.40 17.20
C SER A 151 0.07 5.45 18.30
N LEU A 152 0.87 6.52 18.36
CA LEU A 152 1.91 6.72 19.39
C LEU A 152 1.43 7.56 20.57
N PHE A 153 0.37 8.35 20.38
CA PHE A 153 -0.11 9.24 21.42
C PHE A 153 -0.73 8.42 22.56
N LYS A 154 -0.13 8.58 23.74
CA LYS A 154 -0.66 8.13 25.01
C LYS A 154 -1.13 9.39 25.74
N ASP A 155 -2.36 9.39 26.24
CA ASP A 155 -2.80 10.32 27.28
C ASP A 155 -1.95 10.14 28.56
#